data_AF-C7XU58-F1
#
_entry.id   AF-C7XU58-F1
#
_cell.length_a   1.000
_cell.length_b   1.000
_cell.length_c   1.000
_cell.angle_alpha   90.00
_cell.angle_beta   90.00
_cell.angle_gamma   90.00
#
_symmetry.space_group_name_H-M   'P 1'
#
loop_
_entity.id
_entity.type
_entity.pdbx_description
1 polymer ?
#
loop_
_entity_poly.entity_id
_entity_poly.type
_entity_poly.pdbx_seq_one_letter_code
_entity_poly.pdbx_strand_id
1 'polypeptide(L)'
;MYLTFTDDAKQRLSRYLGTSKKMLLDYDDGVGPFSALGNCSLDDNFKLIFVNQNQSFKDFDASFDSNLGKIYYKGYTKPQLADQMTVSFNAHVFTMPLKSPQGILTDDLEILDVSDKQPQQIQMTKAHDC
;
A
#
# COMPACT_ATOMS: atom_id res chain seq x y z
N MET A 1 -12.91 -9.47 2.62
CA MET A 1 -11.70 -8.65 2.85
C MET A 1 -12.01 -7.41 3.66
N TYR A 2 -11.27 -7.21 4.74
CA TYR A 2 -11.25 -6.00 5.58
C TYR A 2 -9.85 -5.83 6.18
N LEU A 3 -9.34 -4.61 6.27
CA LEU A 3 -8.04 -4.31 6.88
C LEU A 3 -8.20 -3.51 8.17
N THR A 4 -7.56 -3.98 9.24
CA THR A 4 -7.49 -3.26 10.52
C THR A 4 -6.10 -2.68 10.72
N PHE A 5 -5.99 -1.38 10.91
CA PHE A 5 -4.78 -0.74 11.43
C PHE A 5 -4.86 -0.69 12.95
N THR A 6 -3.82 -1.17 13.66
CA THR A 6 -3.70 -0.97 15.11
C THR A 6 -3.52 0.50 15.44
N ASP A 7 -3.76 0.91 16.69
CA ASP A 7 -3.66 2.32 17.06
C ASP A 7 -2.24 2.90 16.86
N ASP A 8 -1.19 2.11 17.13
CA ASP A 8 0.19 2.50 16.83
C ASP A 8 0.43 2.69 15.32
N ALA A 9 -0.13 1.80 14.49
CA ALA A 9 -0.07 1.94 13.03
C ALA A 9 -0.81 3.19 12.56
N LYS A 10 -1.99 3.48 13.11
CA LYS A 10 -2.74 4.72 12.80
C LYS A 10 -1.94 5.96 13.20
N GLN A 11 -1.32 5.95 14.38
CA GLN A 11 -0.49 7.06 14.84
C GLN A 11 0.69 7.29 13.88
N ARG A 12 1.35 6.23 13.42
CA ARG A 12 2.44 6.30 12.44
C ARG A 12 1.97 6.84 11.08
N LEU A 13 0.76 6.45 10.65
CA LEU A 13 0.18 6.84 9.37
C LEU A 13 -0.48 8.21 9.39
N SER A 14 -0.74 8.80 10.56
CA SER A 14 -1.50 10.05 10.73
C SER A 14 -1.07 11.20 9.82
N ARG A 15 0.24 11.34 9.55
CA ARG A 15 0.81 12.36 8.66
C ARG A 15 0.40 12.22 7.18
N TYR A 16 -0.02 11.03 6.77
CA TYR A 16 -0.47 10.71 5.42
C TYR A 16 -2.00 10.73 5.30
N LEU A 17 -2.71 10.74 6.42
CA LEU A 17 -4.17 10.76 6.41
C LEU A 17 -4.67 12.17 6.08
N GLY A 18 -5.61 12.25 5.16
CA GLY A 18 -6.22 13.50 4.73
C GLY A 18 -7.39 13.24 3.81
N THR A 19 -8.39 14.13 3.82
CA THR A 19 -9.60 13.96 3.00
C THR A 19 -9.33 14.06 1.50
N SER A 20 -8.20 14.64 1.10
CA SER A 20 -7.78 14.77 -0.31
C SER A 20 -7.00 13.56 -0.84
N LYS A 21 -6.86 12.50 -0.04
CA LYS A 21 -6.06 11.32 -0.39
C LYS A 21 -6.92 10.05 -0.36
N LYS A 22 -6.53 9.07 -1.15
CA LYS A 22 -7.04 7.69 -1.07
C LYS A 22 -5.88 6.70 -0.95
N MET A 23 -6.19 5.52 -0.46
CA MET A 23 -5.22 4.46 -0.19
C MET A 23 -5.28 3.37 -1.26
N LEU A 24 -4.11 2.97 -1.74
CA LEU A 24 -3.92 1.81 -2.60
C LEU A 24 -3.09 0.77 -1.83
N LEU A 25 -3.49 -0.50 -1.87
CA LEU A 25 -2.67 -1.63 -1.45
C LEU A 25 -2.18 -2.34 -2.71
N ASP A 26 -0.89 -2.21 -2.98
CA ASP A 26 -0.22 -2.80 -4.11
C ASP A 26 0.57 -4.02 -3.67
N TYR A 27 0.45 -5.12 -4.43
CA TYR A 27 1.34 -6.27 -4.34
C TYR A 27 2.34 -6.13 -5.48
N ASP A 28 3.62 -5.98 -5.15
CA ASP A 28 4.64 -5.65 -6.13
C ASP A 28 5.02 -6.88 -6.97
N ASP A 29 4.32 -7.03 -8.08
CA ASP A 29 4.52 -8.05 -9.10
C ASP A 29 5.15 -7.48 -10.38
N GLY A 30 5.71 -6.27 -10.31
CA GLY A 30 6.26 -5.55 -11.46
C GLY A 30 5.21 -4.85 -12.33
N VAL A 31 3.92 -5.00 -12.07
CA VAL A 31 2.83 -4.45 -12.89
C VAL A 31 2.20 -3.21 -12.25
N GLY A 32 1.99 -2.19 -13.08
CA GLY A 32 1.30 -0.96 -12.72
C GLY A 32 2.24 0.24 -12.59
N PRO A 33 1.69 1.45 -12.37
CA PRO A 33 2.47 2.69 -12.39
C PRO A 33 3.39 2.86 -11.18
N PHE A 34 3.23 2.04 -10.14
CA PHE A 34 4.02 2.12 -8.91
C PHE A 34 5.05 1.00 -8.76
N SER A 35 5.14 0.07 -9.72
CA SER A 35 6.10 -1.04 -9.64
C SER A 35 7.55 -0.54 -9.61
N ALA A 36 7.85 0.54 -10.33
CA ALA A 36 9.17 1.19 -10.32
C ALA A 36 9.43 2.07 -9.08
N LEU A 37 8.44 2.25 -8.20
CA LEU A 37 8.54 3.08 -7.00
C LEU A 37 8.64 2.20 -5.76
N GLY A 38 9.75 2.30 -5.03
CA GLY A 38 9.97 1.56 -3.80
C GLY A 38 11.40 1.08 -3.69
N ASN A 39 11.69 0.18 -2.74
CA ASN A 39 13.00 -0.45 -2.63
C ASN A 39 13.27 -1.46 -3.78
N CYS A 40 14.52 -1.61 -4.23
CA CYS A 40 14.89 -2.66 -5.22
C CYS A 40 14.92 -4.08 -4.59
N SER A 41 14.18 -4.36 -3.50
CA SER A 41 14.18 -5.71 -2.93
C SER A 41 13.15 -6.57 -3.64
N LEU A 42 13.59 -7.67 -4.25
CA LEU A 42 12.76 -8.71 -4.90
C LEU A 42 11.93 -9.56 -3.92
N ASP A 43 11.71 -9.06 -2.70
CA ASP A 43 10.89 -9.77 -1.71
C ASP A 43 9.41 -9.60 -2.06
N ASP A 44 8.55 -10.54 -1.66
CA ASP A 44 7.08 -10.43 -1.78
C ASP A 44 6.59 -9.19 -1.02
N ASN A 45 6.62 -8.04 -1.69
CA ASN A 45 6.48 -6.75 -1.05
C ASN A 45 5.07 -6.21 -1.27
N PHE A 46 4.48 -5.72 -0.19
CA PHE A 46 3.24 -4.95 -0.25
C PHE A 46 3.59 -3.48 -0.04
N LYS A 47 2.91 -2.61 -0.80
CA LYS A 47 3.03 -1.16 -0.67
C LYS A 47 1.67 -0.57 -0.31
N LEU A 48 1.63 0.25 0.73
CA LEU A 48 0.50 1.12 1.03
C LEU A 48 0.80 2.51 0.47
N ILE A 49 0.08 2.86 -0.59
CA ILE A 49 0.35 4.06 -1.38
C ILE A 49 -0.78 5.07 -1.17
N PHE A 50 -0.41 6.27 -0.75
CA PHE A 50 -1.30 7.41 -0.65
C PHE A 50 -1.22 8.23 -1.94
N VAL A 51 -2.37 8.36 -2.60
CA VAL A 51 -2.51 9.08 -3.88
C VAL A 51 -3.58 10.15 -3.76
N ASN A 52 -3.58 11.11 -4.68
CA ASN A 52 -4.64 12.12 -4.72
C ASN A 52 -6.01 11.45 -4.96
N GLN A 53 -7.04 11.88 -4.23
CA GLN A 53 -8.38 11.29 -4.31
C GLN A 53 -8.98 11.31 -5.73
N ASN A 54 -8.64 12.34 -6.52
CA ASN A 54 -9.18 12.53 -7.87
C ASN A 54 -8.41 11.77 -8.96
N GLN A 55 -7.27 11.17 -8.63
CA GLN A 55 -6.52 10.36 -9.60
C GLN A 55 -7.20 9.01 -9.80
N SER A 56 -7.27 8.53 -11.04
CA SER A 56 -7.79 7.19 -11.35
C SER A 56 -6.65 6.31 -11.86
N PHE A 57 -6.64 5.06 -11.40
CA PHE A 57 -5.66 4.06 -11.79
C PHE A 57 -6.42 2.85 -12.29
N LYS A 58 -6.28 2.53 -13.58
CA LYS A 58 -7.02 1.42 -14.21
C LYS A 58 -6.72 0.07 -13.56
N ASP A 59 -5.49 -0.12 -13.10
CA ASP A 59 -5.03 -1.37 -12.51
C ASP A 59 -5.63 -1.60 -11.12
N PHE A 60 -6.01 -0.54 -10.39
CA PHE A 60 -6.60 -0.61 -9.05
C PHE A 60 -8.13 -0.63 -9.13
N ASP A 61 -8.66 -1.67 -9.77
CA ASP A 61 -10.05 -1.84 -10.16
C ASP A 61 -10.97 -2.43 -9.08
N ALA A 62 -10.40 -2.93 -7.98
CA ALA A 62 -11.13 -3.53 -6.87
C ALA A 62 -10.89 -2.77 -5.56
N SER A 63 -11.80 -2.93 -4.59
CA SER A 63 -11.66 -2.28 -3.27
C SER A 63 -12.23 -3.10 -2.11
N PHE A 64 -11.80 -2.77 -0.91
CA PHE A 64 -12.35 -3.25 0.36
C PHE A 64 -12.24 -2.16 1.44
N ASP A 65 -12.94 -2.34 2.56
CA ASP A 65 -13.00 -1.36 3.63
C ASP A 65 -11.92 -1.57 4.71
N SER A 66 -11.60 -0.51 5.44
CA SER A 66 -10.70 -0.52 6.59
C SER A 66 -11.16 0.48 7.64
N ASN A 67 -10.57 0.40 8.84
CA ASN A 67 -10.81 1.39 9.90
C ASN A 67 -10.11 2.75 9.64
N LEU A 68 -9.44 2.92 8.49
CA LEU A 68 -8.89 4.19 8.00
C LEU A 68 -9.56 4.68 6.70
N GLY A 69 -10.57 3.95 6.20
CA GLY A 69 -11.27 4.26 4.95
C GLY A 69 -11.08 3.20 3.88
N LYS A 70 -11.58 3.47 2.67
CA LYS A 70 -11.56 2.53 1.56
C LYS A 70 -10.15 2.33 1.00
N ILE A 71 -9.80 1.09 0.71
CA ILE A 71 -8.53 0.69 0.10
C ILE A 71 -8.81 0.09 -1.26
N TYR A 72 -8.08 0.56 -2.27
CA TYR A 72 -8.14 0.01 -3.63
C TYR A 72 -6.95 -0.91 -3.85
N TYR A 73 -7.12 -1.94 -4.67
CA TYR A 73 -6.07 -2.91 -4.99
C TYR A 73 -6.27 -3.44 -6.41
N LYS A 74 -5.26 -4.12 -6.95
CA LYS A 74 -5.34 -4.77 -8.25
C LYS A 74 -6.21 -6.03 -8.12
N GLY A 75 -7.37 -6.07 -8.77
CA GLY A 75 -8.35 -7.14 -8.55
C GLY A 75 -7.80 -8.55 -8.77
N TYR A 76 -6.87 -8.70 -9.73
CA TYR A 76 -6.22 -9.97 -10.01
C TYR A 76 -5.23 -10.43 -8.92
N THR A 77 -4.74 -9.53 -8.05
CA THR A 77 -3.88 -9.88 -6.89
C THR A 77 -4.68 -10.27 -5.65
N LYS A 78 -6.00 -10.44 -5.77
CA LYS A 78 -6.85 -10.97 -4.70
C LYS A 78 -6.34 -12.28 -4.08
N PRO A 79 -5.80 -13.27 -4.83
CA PRO A 79 -5.27 -14.50 -4.24
C PRO A 79 -4.09 -14.31 -3.27
N GLN A 80 -3.42 -13.16 -3.32
CA GLN A 80 -2.29 -12.77 -2.47
C GLN A 80 -2.76 -12.07 -1.19
N LEU A 81 -4.05 -11.70 -1.11
CA LEU A 81 -4.67 -11.07 0.04
C LEU A 81 -5.46 -12.08 0.89
N ALA A 82 -5.78 -11.67 2.12
CA ALA A 82 -6.61 -12.45 3.03
C ALA A 82 -7.93 -11.74 3.37
N ASP A 83 -8.94 -12.50 3.80
CA ASP A 83 -10.24 -11.95 4.14
C ASP A 83 -10.24 -11.03 5.36
N GLN A 84 -9.35 -11.28 6.30
CA GLN A 84 -9.11 -10.47 7.49
C GLN A 84 -7.63 -10.16 7.54
N MET A 85 -7.28 -8.88 7.54
CA MET A 85 -5.89 -8.44 7.59
C MET A 85 -5.68 -7.45 8.73
N THR A 86 -4.46 -7.40 9.24
CA THR A 86 -4.05 -6.43 10.26
C THR A 86 -2.69 -5.85 9.90
N VAL A 87 -2.60 -4.52 9.93
CA VAL A 87 -1.34 -3.79 9.91
C VAL A 87 -1.05 -3.31 11.32
N SER A 88 0.14 -3.65 11.80
CA SER A 88 0.65 -3.20 13.10
C SER A 88 1.96 -2.44 12.90
N PHE A 89 2.41 -1.71 13.93
CA PHE A 89 3.71 -1.05 13.92
C PHE A 89 4.63 -1.73 14.93
N ASN A 90 5.78 -2.20 14.49
CA ASN A 90 6.81 -2.76 15.36
C ASN A 90 7.86 -1.69 15.64
N ALA A 91 7.79 -1.05 16.81
CA ALA A 91 8.72 0.02 17.19
C ALA A 91 10.17 -0.45 17.40
N HIS A 92 10.42 -1.75 17.64
CA HIS A 92 11.77 -2.27 17.91
C HIS A 92 12.63 -2.35 16.65
N VAL A 93 12.03 -2.79 15.54
CA VAL A 93 12.70 -2.90 14.22
C VAL A 93 12.19 -1.87 13.21
N PHE A 94 11.25 -1.04 13.63
CA PHE A 94 10.69 0.08 12.88
C PHE A 94 9.99 -0.31 11.58
N THR A 95 9.30 -1.47 11.58
CA THR A 95 8.57 -2.00 10.42
C THR A 95 7.05 -1.98 10.62
N MET A 96 6.30 -2.11 9.53
CA MET A 96 4.84 -2.14 9.49
C MET A 96 4.32 -3.50 9.00
N PRO A 97 4.41 -4.59 9.76
CA PRO A 97 4.02 -5.91 9.25
C PRO A 97 2.53 -5.99 8.92
N LEU A 98 2.22 -6.62 7.78
CA LEU A 98 0.88 -6.97 7.32
C LEU A 98 0.65 -8.46 7.59
N LYS A 99 -0.40 -8.79 8.35
CA LYS A 99 -0.71 -10.16 8.77
C LYS A 99 -2.15 -10.53 8.48
N SER A 100 -2.39 -11.83 8.38
CA SER A 100 -3.70 -12.47 8.35
C SER A 100 -3.82 -13.49 9.49
N PRO A 101 -5.01 -14.06 9.76
CA PRO A 101 -5.15 -15.20 10.66
C PRO A 101 -4.32 -16.42 10.24
N GLN A 102 -3.91 -16.51 8.97
CA GLN A 102 -3.14 -17.63 8.42
C GLN A 102 -1.63 -17.42 8.49
N GLY A 103 -1.15 -16.21 8.78
CA GLY A 103 0.28 -15.93 8.88
C GLY A 103 0.65 -14.49 8.54
N ILE A 104 1.94 -14.28 8.29
CA ILE A 104 2.49 -13.01 7.85
C ILE A 104 2.35 -12.93 6.32
N LEU A 105 1.82 -11.82 5.80
CA LEU A 105 1.79 -11.54 4.37
C LEU A 105 3.06 -10.78 3.94
N THR A 106 3.49 -9.80 4.73
CA THR A 106 4.83 -9.19 4.65
C THR A 106 5.29 -8.74 6.04
N ASP A 107 6.59 -8.82 6.29
CA ASP A 107 7.23 -8.35 7.52
C ASP A 107 7.33 -6.81 7.59
N ASP A 108 7.31 -6.14 6.45
CA ASP A 108 7.33 -4.68 6.36
C ASP A 108 6.49 -4.18 5.17
N LEU A 109 5.35 -3.57 5.48
CA LEU A 109 4.53 -2.88 4.51
C LEU A 109 5.17 -1.53 4.17
N GLU A 110 5.64 -1.38 2.95
CA GLU A 110 6.25 -0.14 2.49
C GLU A 110 5.19 0.97 2.41
N ILE A 111 5.52 2.17 2.92
CA ILE A 111 4.61 3.32 2.94
C ILE A 111 5.08 4.37 1.94
N LEU A 112 4.28 4.62 0.91
CA LEU A 112 4.57 5.62 -0.12
C LEU A 112 3.52 6.73 -0.12
N ASP A 113 3.96 7.99 -0.21
CA ASP A 113 3.08 9.14 -0.41
C ASP A 113 3.47 9.85 -1.70
N VAL A 114 2.57 9.77 -2.67
CA VAL A 114 2.72 10.37 -3.99
C VAL A 114 1.53 11.27 -4.32
N SER A 115 0.79 11.71 -3.30
CA SER A 115 -0.39 12.57 -3.47
C SER A 115 -0.08 13.90 -4.17
N ASP A 116 1.16 14.36 -4.05
CA ASP A 116 1.62 15.65 -4.60
C ASP A 116 2.19 15.49 -6.03
N LYS A 117 2.33 14.25 -6.51
CA LYS A 117 2.85 13.93 -7.84
C LYS A 117 1.71 13.75 -8.84
N GLN A 118 1.90 14.28 -10.04
CA GLN A 118 0.98 14.00 -11.15
C GLN A 118 1.18 12.58 -11.68
N PRO A 119 0.16 11.92 -12.27
CA PRO A 119 0.28 10.56 -12.80
C PRO A 119 1.42 10.38 -13.80
N GLN A 120 1.69 11.40 -14.64
CA GLN A 120 2.82 11.35 -15.56
C GLN A 120 4.18 11.39 -14.84
N GLN A 121 4.27 12.06 -13.68
CA GLN A 121 5.51 12.14 -12.91
C GLN A 121 5.80 10.87 -12.10
N ILE A 122 4.75 10.10 -11.77
CA ILE A 122 4.86 8.78 -11.14
C ILE A 122 5.53 7.79 -12.10
N GLN A 123 5.23 7.87 -13.41
CA GLN A 123 5.85 7.05 -14.45
C GLN A 123 7.23 7.55 -14.91
N MET A 124 7.53 8.85 -14.72
CA MET A 124 8.76 9.49 -15.19
C MET A 124 9.88 9.58 -14.15
N THR A 125 9.69 9.10 -12.92
CA THR A 125 10.83 8.72 -12.10
C THR A 125 11.50 7.58 -12.83
N LYS A 126 12.58 7.91 -13.55
CA LYS A 126 13.49 7.00 -14.26
C LYS A 126 13.53 5.67 -13.52
N ALA A 127 13.51 4.58 -14.29
CA ALA A 127 14.09 3.32 -13.85
C ALA A 127 15.31 3.67 -12.99
N HIS A 128 15.20 3.46 -11.68
CA HIS A 128 16.40 3.34 -10.89
C HIS A 128 17.14 2.19 -11.57
N ASP A 129 18.34 2.45 -12.07
CA ASP A 129 19.26 1.40 -12.50
C ASP A 129 19.52 0.52 -11.26
N CYS A 130 18.59 -0.40 -11.00
CA CYS A 130 18.93 -1.74 -10.58
C CYS A 130 19.22 -2.50 -11.92
#